data_AF-A0ABC9HHT1-F1
#
_entry.id   AF-A0ABC9HHT1-F1
#
_cell.length_a   1.000
_cell.length_b   1.000
_cell.length_c   1.000
_cell.angle_alpha   90.00
_cell.angle_beta   90.00
_cell.angle_gamma   90.00
#
_symmetry.space_group_name_H-M   'P 1'
#
loop_
_entity.id
_entity.type
_entity.pdbx_description
1 polymer ?
#
loop_
_entity_poly.entity_id
_entity_poly.type
_entity_poly.pdbx_seq_one_letter_code
_entity_poly.pdbx_strand_id
1 'polypeptide(L)'
;MVLSPKHLPPSSPMYCSIHAPTFLRPREVDQQTTTASDDDSLYFNKRPRHLSSSSTKPFRLLKSPYASIDNCRTDKRARDEHNEQERSRRRELAVIYELIRCSFSEDDLRYLEPYSGPKSIDKLSYPQVLQVAYHLLREEEHNLMLFERTLDEIKRIEKELVHVGLSVPQRPFYPSISDGYFKVVQVVDSLLKHDKKLVS
;
A
#
# COMPACT_ATOMS: atom_id res chain seq x y z
N MET A 1 36.76 53.60 -14.54
CA MET A 1 35.80 53.05 -13.56
C MET A 1 35.48 51.62 -13.98
N VAL A 2 35.99 50.64 -13.24
CA VAL A 2 35.85 49.21 -13.53
C VAL A 2 34.78 48.67 -12.58
N LEU A 3 33.67 48.16 -13.12
CA LEU A 3 32.59 47.55 -12.35
C LEU A 3 32.91 46.06 -12.15
N SER A 4 33.10 45.65 -10.90
CA SER A 4 33.25 44.24 -10.50
C SER A 4 31.95 43.45 -10.69
N PRO A 5 31.99 42.16 -11.07
CA PRO A 5 30.80 41.33 -11.18
C PRO A 5 30.30 40.90 -9.79
N LYS A 6 28.99 41.03 -9.58
CA LYS A 6 28.29 40.54 -8.38
C LYS A 6 28.24 39.02 -8.39
N HIS A 7 28.61 38.40 -7.27
CA HIS A 7 28.45 36.98 -6.99
C HIS A 7 26.99 36.54 -7.13
N LEU A 8 26.74 35.55 -7.99
CA LEU A 8 25.53 34.73 -7.99
C LEU A 8 25.64 33.67 -6.86
N PRO A 9 24.56 33.40 -6.10
CA PRO A 9 24.56 32.30 -5.14
C PRO A 9 24.53 30.93 -5.86
N PRO A 10 25.07 29.87 -5.25
CA PRO A 10 25.08 28.54 -5.85
C PRO A 10 23.66 27.97 -5.90
N SER A 11 23.34 27.35 -7.03
CA SER A 11 22.11 26.58 -7.25
C SER A 11 21.95 25.51 -6.18
N SER A 12 20.80 25.52 -5.48
CA SER A 12 20.39 24.46 -4.56
C SER A 12 20.40 23.10 -5.26
N PRO A 13 20.82 22.01 -4.58
CA PRO A 13 20.73 20.68 -5.13
C PRO A 13 19.26 20.25 -5.26
N MET A 14 18.87 19.84 -6.46
CA MET A 14 17.59 19.18 -6.73
C MET A 14 17.50 17.91 -5.89
N TYR A 15 16.53 17.88 -4.97
CA TYR A 15 16.20 16.72 -4.17
C TYR A 15 15.70 15.61 -5.12
N CYS A 16 16.46 14.52 -5.28
CA CYS A 16 15.95 13.31 -5.91
C CYS A 16 15.08 12.57 -4.89
N SER A 17 13.78 12.86 -4.90
CA SER A 17 12.80 12.02 -4.21
C SER A 17 12.67 10.70 -4.98
N ILE A 18 13.06 9.59 -4.36
CA ILE A 18 12.90 8.24 -4.93
C ILE A 18 11.42 7.88 -4.76
N HIS A 19 10.60 8.16 -5.78
CA HIS A 19 9.20 7.76 -5.81
C HIS A 19 9.09 6.24 -5.93
N ALA A 20 8.31 5.63 -5.05
CA ALA A 20 7.89 4.24 -5.16
C ALA A 20 6.92 4.08 -6.37
N PRO A 21 7.02 2.99 -7.16
CA PRO A 21 6.08 2.74 -8.24
C PRO A 21 4.66 2.46 -7.73
N THR A 22 3.72 3.31 -8.16
CA THR A 22 2.29 3.04 -8.09
C THR A 22 1.92 1.93 -9.08
N PHE A 23 1.86 0.68 -8.61
CA PHE A 23 1.29 -0.43 -9.38
C PHE A 23 0.24 -1.17 -8.54
N LEU A 24 -1.02 -0.75 -8.64
CA LEU A 24 -2.18 -1.63 -8.53
C LEU A 24 -3.27 -1.12 -9.48
N ARG A 25 -3.26 -1.60 -10.73
CA ARG A 25 -4.43 -1.57 -11.60
C ARG A 25 -5.02 -2.98 -11.59
N PRO A 26 -6.20 -3.21 -10.99
CA PRO A 26 -6.87 -4.50 -11.14
C PRO A 26 -7.24 -4.72 -12.61
N ARG A 27 -6.90 -5.89 -13.15
CA ARG A 27 -7.49 -6.39 -14.40
C ARG A 27 -8.98 -6.61 -14.17
N GLU A 28 -9.80 -6.02 -15.02
CA GLU A 28 -11.23 -6.37 -15.13
C GLU A 28 -11.33 -7.86 -15.49
N VAL A 29 -12.07 -8.60 -14.67
CA VAL A 29 -12.53 -9.94 -15.00
C VAL A 29 -14.04 -9.86 -15.09
N ASP A 30 -14.55 -9.88 -16.32
CA ASP A 30 -15.95 -10.12 -16.60
C ASP A 30 -16.33 -11.54 -16.18
N GLN A 31 -17.35 -11.65 -15.32
CA GLN A 31 -18.19 -12.84 -15.22
C GLN A 31 -19.55 -12.50 -14.61
N GLN A 32 -20.54 -12.34 -15.49
CA GLN A 32 -21.96 -12.52 -15.19
C GLN A 32 -22.26 -14.00 -15.02
N THR A 33 -22.89 -14.43 -13.91
CA THR A 33 -24.29 -14.91 -13.87
C THR A 33 -24.69 -15.57 -12.53
N THR A 34 -25.83 -15.10 -12.02
CA THR A 34 -26.98 -15.82 -11.41
C THR A 34 -26.99 -16.39 -9.97
N THR A 35 -28.01 -15.85 -9.25
CA THR A 35 -29.00 -16.46 -8.34
C THR A 35 -28.74 -16.59 -6.82
N ALA A 36 -29.36 -15.63 -6.11
CA ALA A 36 -30.43 -15.77 -5.12
C ALA A 36 -30.15 -16.25 -3.68
N SER A 37 -30.83 -15.55 -2.76
CA SER A 37 -31.14 -15.86 -1.35
C SER A 37 -30.09 -15.43 -0.30
N ASP A 38 -30.38 -14.37 0.45
CA ASP A 38 -30.85 -14.52 1.83
C ASP A 38 -31.18 -13.19 2.51
N ASP A 39 -32.23 -13.28 3.33
CA ASP A 39 -32.91 -12.27 4.13
C ASP A 39 -32.01 -11.35 4.97
N ASP A 40 -32.40 -10.07 4.97
CA ASP A 40 -31.99 -9.03 5.91
C ASP A 40 -32.25 -9.45 7.37
N SER A 41 -31.20 -9.75 8.13
CA SER A 41 -31.23 -9.76 9.59
C SER A 41 -30.49 -8.53 10.15
N LEU A 42 -31.17 -7.38 10.09
CA LEU A 42 -30.75 -6.16 10.76
C LEU A 42 -31.08 -6.22 12.26
N TYR A 43 -30.03 -6.40 13.06
CA TYR A 43 -29.78 -5.82 14.38
C TYR A 43 -30.98 -5.23 15.15
N PHE A 44 -31.35 -5.89 16.27
CA PHE A 44 -31.72 -5.16 17.48
C PHE A 44 -31.03 -5.72 18.73
N ASN A 45 -30.41 -4.79 19.44
CA ASN A 45 -29.61 -4.93 20.64
C ASN A 45 -30.39 -5.39 21.88
N LYS A 46 -29.60 -5.82 22.89
CA LYS A 46 -29.87 -5.93 24.34
C LYS A 46 -30.31 -7.32 24.86
N ARG A 47 -29.39 -8.02 25.53
CA ARG A 47 -29.73 -8.97 26.60
C ARG A 47 -29.32 -8.41 27.97
N PRO A 48 -30.24 -8.28 28.94
CA PRO A 48 -29.90 -7.91 30.29
C PRO A 48 -29.29 -9.09 31.04
N ARG A 49 -28.36 -8.79 31.94
CA ARG A 49 -27.70 -9.71 32.85
C ARG A 49 -28.54 -9.76 34.15
N HIS A 50 -29.08 -10.94 34.51
CA HIS A 50 -29.08 -11.55 35.85
C HIS A 50 -30.32 -12.40 36.22
N LEU A 51 -30.00 -13.59 36.78
CA LEU A 51 -30.68 -14.38 37.83
C LEU A 51 -31.98 -15.14 37.51
N SER A 52 -31.86 -16.46 37.35
CA SER A 52 -32.68 -17.42 38.10
C SER A 52 -32.09 -18.84 38.04
N SER A 53 -32.01 -19.45 39.22
CA SER A 53 -31.62 -20.82 39.52
C SER A 53 -32.57 -21.86 38.92
N SER A 54 -32.01 -22.88 38.28
CA SER A 54 -32.54 -24.25 38.38
C SER A 54 -31.43 -25.27 38.11
N SER A 55 -31.27 -26.15 39.08
CA SER A 55 -30.41 -27.32 39.05
C SER A 55 -31.01 -28.36 38.11
N THR A 56 -30.44 -28.53 36.92
CA THR A 56 -30.51 -29.79 36.17
C THR A 56 -29.17 -30.00 35.46
N LYS A 57 -28.37 -30.92 36.02
CA LYS A 57 -27.19 -31.45 35.34
C LYS A 57 -27.65 -32.04 34.00
N PRO A 58 -27.10 -31.64 32.84
CA PRO A 58 -27.42 -32.35 31.62
C PRO A 58 -26.80 -33.75 31.73
N PHE A 59 -27.65 -34.76 31.55
CA PHE A 59 -27.26 -36.15 31.36
C PHE A 59 -26.08 -36.21 30.37
N ARG A 60 -24.91 -36.65 30.84
CA ARG A 60 -23.83 -37.02 29.94
C ARG A 60 -24.29 -38.28 29.21
N LEU A 61 -24.73 -38.12 27.97
CA LEU A 61 -24.87 -39.22 27.03
C LEU A 61 -23.50 -39.92 27.00
N LEU A 62 -23.43 -41.16 27.49
CA LEU A 62 -22.25 -42.00 27.41
C LEU A 62 -21.95 -42.20 25.91
N LYS A 63 -21.08 -41.36 25.37
CA LYS A 63 -20.57 -41.50 24.01
C LYS A 63 -19.73 -42.77 23.99
N SER A 64 -20.12 -43.71 23.13
CA SER A 64 -19.38 -44.95 22.88
C SER A 64 -17.88 -44.66 22.71
N PRO A 65 -16.98 -45.32 23.47
CA PRO A 65 -15.56 -44.98 23.49
C PRO A 65 -14.80 -45.31 22.19
N TYR A 66 -15.45 -45.96 21.21
CA TYR A 66 -14.77 -46.46 20.01
C TYR A 66 -15.14 -45.75 18.70
N ALA A 67 -16.12 -44.83 18.67
CA ALA A 67 -16.55 -44.17 17.43
C ALA A 67 -16.19 -42.66 17.35
N SER A 68 -15.59 -42.07 18.39
CA SER A 68 -15.43 -40.61 18.50
C SER A 68 -13.98 -40.11 18.51
N ILE A 69 -12.98 -41.00 18.46
CA ILE A 69 -11.56 -40.60 18.52
C ILE A 69 -11.10 -40.07 17.17
N ASP A 70 -11.45 -40.75 16.06
CA ASP A 70 -10.99 -40.35 14.74
C ASP A 70 -11.69 -39.08 14.23
N ASN A 71 -12.99 -38.94 14.48
CA ASN A 71 -13.72 -37.73 14.09
C ASN A 71 -13.26 -36.48 14.87
N CYS A 72 -12.86 -36.66 16.14
CA CYS A 72 -12.31 -35.58 16.97
C CYS A 72 -10.88 -35.19 16.56
N ARG A 73 -10.08 -36.16 16.10
CA ARG A 73 -8.73 -35.93 15.56
C ARG A 73 -8.76 -35.21 14.22
N THR A 74 -9.68 -35.60 13.33
CA THR A 74 -9.88 -34.93 12.04
C THR A 74 -10.36 -33.49 12.23
N ASP A 75 -11.30 -33.25 13.15
CA ASP A 75 -11.75 -31.90 13.49
C ASP A 75 -10.64 -31.03 14.13
N LYS A 76 -9.75 -31.63 14.93
CA LYS A 76 -8.56 -30.92 15.42
C LYS A 76 -7.61 -30.55 14.29
N ARG A 77 -7.29 -31.50 13.40
CA ARG A 77 -6.37 -31.25 12.27
C ARG A 77 -6.90 -30.18 11.33
N ALA A 78 -8.18 -30.23 10.98
CA ALA A 78 -8.82 -29.21 10.15
C ALA A 78 -8.78 -27.82 10.80
N ARG A 79 -9.00 -27.73 12.12
CA ARG A 79 -8.86 -26.47 12.86
C ARG A 79 -7.42 -25.98 12.90
N ASP A 80 -6.45 -26.86 13.10
CA ASP A 80 -5.03 -26.51 13.12
C ASP A 80 -4.56 -25.99 11.74
N GLU A 81 -5.00 -26.63 10.65
CA GLU A 81 -4.74 -26.19 9.27
C GLU A 81 -5.39 -24.83 8.97
N HIS A 82 -6.66 -24.65 9.29
CA HIS A 82 -7.36 -23.36 9.16
C HIS A 82 -6.66 -22.25 9.95
N ASN A 83 -6.23 -22.54 11.19
CA ASN A 83 -5.52 -21.58 12.02
C ASN A 83 -4.16 -21.21 11.41
N GLU A 84 -3.43 -22.17 10.82
CA GLU A 84 -2.16 -21.86 10.16
C GLU A 84 -2.37 -21.04 8.89
N GLN A 85 -3.41 -21.31 8.11
CA GLN A 85 -3.76 -20.49 6.95
C GLN A 85 -4.07 -19.04 7.36
N GLU A 86 -4.88 -18.84 8.41
CA GLU A 86 -5.17 -17.49 8.90
C GLU A 86 -3.94 -16.81 9.52
N ARG A 87 -3.03 -17.56 10.13
CA ARG A 87 -1.72 -17.02 10.55
C ARG A 87 -0.89 -16.58 9.35
N SER A 88 -0.79 -17.40 8.30
CA SER A 88 -0.06 -17.05 7.07
C SER A 88 -0.64 -15.79 6.44
N ARG A 89 -1.97 -15.75 6.27
CA ARG A 89 -2.68 -14.58 5.76
C ARG A 89 -2.37 -13.30 6.56
N ARG A 90 -2.34 -13.38 7.89
CA ARG A 90 -1.99 -12.23 8.75
C ARG A 90 -0.52 -11.82 8.63
N ARG A 91 0.40 -12.78 8.45
CA ARG A 91 1.82 -12.50 8.22
C ARG A 91 2.01 -11.74 6.91
N GLU A 92 1.40 -12.21 5.82
CA GLU A 92 1.45 -11.54 4.52
C GLU A 92 0.86 -10.13 4.57
N LEU A 93 -0.29 -9.98 5.22
CA LEU A 93 -0.92 -8.67 5.40
C LEU A 93 -0.03 -7.68 6.17
N ALA A 94 0.65 -8.15 7.22
CA ALA A 94 1.60 -7.33 7.97
C ALA A 94 2.78 -6.88 7.09
N VAL A 95 3.31 -7.76 6.23
CA VAL A 95 4.36 -7.42 5.26
C VAL A 95 3.89 -6.34 4.29
N ILE A 96 2.66 -6.44 3.77
CA ILE A 96 2.11 -5.43 2.86
C ILE A 96 2.05 -4.05 3.54
N TYR A 97 1.53 -3.99 4.78
CA TYR A 97 1.51 -2.74 5.54
C TYR A 97 2.91 -2.18 5.79
N GLU A 98 3.89 -3.05 5.99
CA GLU A 98 5.27 -2.64 6.17
C GLU A 98 5.86 -2.01 4.91
N LEU A 99 5.64 -2.65 3.76
CA LEU A 99 6.11 -2.13 2.48
C LEU A 99 5.51 -0.75 2.18
N ILE A 100 4.23 -0.55 2.49
CA ILE A 100 3.58 0.75 2.37
C ILE A 100 4.23 1.75 3.36
N ARG A 101 4.38 1.37 4.62
CA ARG A 101 4.98 2.23 5.67
C ARG A 101 6.40 2.68 5.32
N CYS A 102 7.23 1.79 4.76
CA CYS A 102 8.59 2.08 4.32
C CYS A 102 8.65 3.04 3.11
N SER A 103 7.54 3.27 2.42
CA SER A 103 7.48 4.21 1.31
C SER A 103 7.24 5.67 1.75
N PHE A 104 6.88 5.88 3.02
CA PHE A 104 6.59 7.21 3.54
C PHE A 104 7.84 7.97 3.95
N SER A 105 7.70 9.29 3.92
CA SER A 105 8.60 10.28 4.51
C SER A 105 7.96 10.91 5.75
N GLU A 106 8.77 11.57 6.59
CA GLU A 106 8.24 12.22 7.81
C GLU A 106 7.28 13.37 7.48
N ASP A 107 7.43 14.01 6.31
CA ASP A 107 6.53 15.06 5.83
C ASP A 107 5.10 14.54 5.57
N ASP A 108 4.96 13.25 5.27
CA ASP A 108 3.66 12.62 4.98
C ASP A 108 2.78 12.49 6.23
N LEU A 109 3.36 12.62 7.43
CA LEU A 109 2.62 12.64 8.69
C LEU A 109 1.64 13.83 8.78
N ARG A 110 1.84 14.87 7.96
CA ARG A 110 0.91 16.01 7.84
C ARG A 110 -0.53 15.59 7.52
N TYR A 111 -0.72 14.41 6.93
CA TYR A 111 -2.04 13.87 6.58
C TYR A 111 -2.83 13.29 7.76
N LEU A 112 -2.26 13.29 8.96
CA LEU A 112 -2.89 12.77 10.19
C LEU A 112 -3.42 13.86 11.15
N GLU A 113 -3.19 15.14 10.85
CA GLU A 113 -3.60 16.29 11.67
C GLU A 113 -5.15 16.43 11.75
N PRO A 114 -5.73 16.95 12.87
CA PRO A 114 -5.15 17.94 13.79
C PRO A 114 -4.81 17.45 15.21
N TYR A 115 -4.89 16.14 15.49
CA TYR A 115 -4.67 15.62 16.84
C TYR A 115 -3.33 14.92 16.95
N SER A 116 -2.52 15.34 17.94
CA SER A 116 -1.26 14.74 18.42
C SER A 116 -0.96 13.36 17.83
N GLY A 117 -0.55 13.35 16.57
CA GLY A 117 -0.38 12.14 15.80
C GLY A 117 0.89 11.41 16.21
N PRO A 118 1.12 10.21 15.66
CA PRO A 118 2.41 9.55 15.75
C PRO A 118 3.50 10.52 15.26
N LYS A 119 4.54 10.75 16.08
CA LYS A 119 5.66 11.66 15.75
C LYS A 119 6.71 11.02 14.84
N SER A 120 6.45 9.81 14.37
CA SER A 120 7.38 9.00 13.59
C SER A 120 6.60 7.95 12.83
N ILE A 121 7.04 7.66 11.61
CA ILE A 121 6.42 6.69 10.70
C ILE A 121 6.33 5.29 11.34
N ASP A 122 7.32 4.91 12.17
CA ASP A 122 7.37 3.59 12.80
C ASP A 122 6.25 3.30 13.80
N LYS A 123 5.53 4.35 14.21
CA LYS A 123 4.45 4.26 15.21
C LYS A 123 3.06 4.33 14.58
N LEU A 124 2.98 4.35 13.25
CA LEU A 124 1.71 4.33 12.54
C LEU A 124 1.00 2.98 12.74
N SER A 125 -0.25 3.05 13.21
CA SER A 125 -1.14 1.89 13.18
C SER A 125 -1.57 1.57 11.74
N TYR A 126 -1.99 0.34 11.45
CA TYR A 126 -2.42 -0.06 10.09
C TYR A 126 -3.51 0.85 9.49
N PRO A 127 -4.54 1.31 10.23
CA PRO A 127 -5.48 2.28 9.69
C PRO A 127 -4.83 3.61 9.31
N GLN A 128 -3.88 4.10 10.10
CA GLN A 128 -3.16 5.34 9.80
C GLN A 128 -2.24 5.19 8.58
N VAL A 129 -1.58 4.04 8.43
CA VAL A 129 -0.80 3.73 7.22
C VAL A 129 -1.68 3.84 5.97
N LEU A 130 -2.88 3.24 6.01
CA LEU A 130 -3.81 3.33 4.88
C LEU A 130 -4.32 4.74 4.63
N GLN A 131 -4.60 5.50 5.69
CA GLN A 131 -5.06 6.88 5.57
C GLN A 131 -4.02 7.75 4.88
N VAL A 132 -2.75 7.68 5.31
CA VAL A 132 -1.65 8.42 4.68
C VAL A 132 -1.48 7.98 3.23
N ALA A 133 -1.41 6.68 2.96
CA ALA A 133 -1.29 6.15 1.60
C ALA A 133 -2.41 6.63 0.67
N TYR A 134 -3.66 6.66 1.17
CA TYR A 134 -4.80 7.17 0.40
C TYR A 134 -4.61 8.63 -0.01
N HIS A 135 -4.18 9.48 0.93
CA HIS A 135 -3.94 10.90 0.62
C HIS A 135 -2.80 11.11 -0.38
N LEU A 136 -1.71 10.36 -0.22
CA LEU A 136 -0.59 10.39 -1.17
C LEU A 136 -1.04 9.97 -2.58
N LEU A 137 -1.83 8.90 -2.70
CA LEU A 137 -2.36 8.46 -4.00
C LEU A 137 -3.29 9.50 -4.65
N ARG A 138 -4.06 10.25 -3.84
CA ARG A 138 -4.91 11.34 -4.35
C ARG A 138 -4.07 12.53 -4.83
N GLU A 139 -3.02 12.90 -4.09
CA GLU A 139 -2.10 13.97 -4.48
C GLU A 139 -1.33 13.61 -5.76
N GLU A 140 -0.81 12.38 -5.86
CA GLU A 140 -0.11 11.89 -7.05
C GLU A 140 -1.03 11.84 -8.28
N GLU A 141 -2.28 11.39 -8.14
CA GLU A 141 -3.24 11.44 -9.25
C GLU A 141 -3.49 12.89 -9.71
N HIS A 142 -3.65 13.82 -8.75
CA HIS A 142 -3.82 15.23 -9.07
C HIS A 142 -2.61 15.80 -9.81
N ASN A 143 -1.40 15.51 -9.33
CA ASN A 143 -0.15 15.95 -9.95
C ASN A 143 0.01 15.38 -11.35
N LEU A 144 -0.35 14.10 -11.56
CA LEU A 144 -0.32 13.47 -12.87
C LEU A 144 -1.27 14.17 -13.85
N MET A 145 -2.50 14.48 -13.43
CA MET A 145 -3.44 15.22 -14.28
C MET A 145 -2.92 16.61 -14.67
N LEU A 146 -2.31 17.34 -13.71
CA LEU A 146 -1.70 18.64 -14.00
C LEU A 146 -0.54 18.50 -14.99
N PHE A 147 0.31 17.49 -14.80
CA PHE A 147 1.44 17.22 -15.68
C PHE A 147 0.99 16.89 -17.11
N GLU A 148 -0.02 16.02 -17.28
CA GLU A 148 -0.58 15.68 -18.58
C GLU A 148 -1.15 16.91 -19.29
N ARG A 149 -1.89 17.76 -18.55
CA ARG A 149 -2.40 19.02 -19.08
C ARG A 149 -1.27 19.95 -19.53
N THR A 150 -0.22 20.09 -18.73
CA THR A 150 0.94 20.91 -19.10
C THR A 150 1.64 20.37 -20.34
N LEU A 151 1.77 19.05 -20.49
CA LEU A 151 2.34 18.44 -21.70
C LEU A 151 1.51 18.78 -22.95
N ASP A 152 0.18 18.78 -22.84
CA ASP A 152 -0.70 19.11 -23.95
C ASP A 152 -0.66 20.61 -24.29
N GLU A 153 -0.55 21.47 -23.29
CA GLU A 153 -0.30 22.90 -23.48
C GLU A 153 1.04 23.16 -24.18
N ILE A 154 2.12 22.48 -23.79
CA ILE A 154 3.42 22.55 -24.46
C ILE A 154 3.28 22.14 -25.93
N LYS A 155 2.66 20.99 -26.23
CA LYS A 155 2.47 20.53 -27.62
C LYS A 155 1.68 21.54 -28.44
N ARG A 156 0.67 22.19 -27.84
CA ARG A 156 -0.13 23.23 -28.50
C ARG A 156 0.75 24.44 -28.86
N ILE A 157 1.54 24.93 -27.90
CA ILE A 157 2.46 26.05 -28.12
C ILE A 157 3.51 25.69 -29.18
N GLU A 158 4.11 24.51 -29.11
CA GLU A 158 5.07 24.02 -30.12
C GLU A 158 4.44 24.03 -31.52
N LYS A 159 3.18 23.59 -31.65
CA LYS A 159 2.45 23.63 -32.93
C LYS A 159 2.20 25.05 -33.43
N GLU A 160 1.85 25.97 -32.54
CA GLU A 160 1.64 27.39 -32.87
C GLU A 160 2.96 28.07 -33.31
N LEU A 161 4.07 27.78 -32.62
CA LEU A 161 5.39 28.27 -33.02
C LEU A 161 5.74 27.83 -34.45
N VAL A 162 5.56 26.55 -34.76
CA VAL A 162 5.78 26.01 -36.11
C VAL A 162 4.86 26.67 -37.13
N HIS A 163 3.59 26.89 -36.78
CA HIS A 163 2.61 27.53 -37.66
C HIS A 163 3.02 28.97 -38.04
N VAL A 164 3.61 29.72 -37.10
CA VAL A 164 4.10 31.09 -37.32
C VAL A 164 5.53 31.11 -37.92
N GLY A 165 6.13 29.93 -38.17
CA GLY A 165 7.46 29.80 -38.77
C GLY A 165 8.63 29.96 -37.80
N LEU A 166 8.38 29.84 -36.49
CA LEU A 166 9.40 29.89 -35.44
C LEU A 166 9.93 28.49 -35.12
N SER A 167 11.22 28.40 -34.79
CA SER A 167 11.87 27.15 -34.39
C SER A 167 11.44 26.73 -32.98
N VAL A 168 11.17 25.43 -32.80
CA VAL A 168 10.89 24.84 -31.49
C VAL A 168 12.20 24.50 -30.77
N PRO A 169 12.39 24.89 -29.50
CA PRO A 169 13.58 24.53 -28.71
C PRO A 169 13.74 23.01 -28.58
N GLN A 170 15.00 22.53 -28.52
CA GLN A 170 15.26 21.12 -28.27
C GLN A 170 14.85 20.75 -26.84
N ARG A 171 14.12 19.64 -26.68
CA ARG A 171 13.73 19.14 -25.36
C ARG A 171 14.95 18.65 -24.56
N PRO A 172 15.04 18.93 -23.26
CA PRO A 172 16.10 18.40 -22.41
C PRO A 172 16.04 16.88 -22.37
N PHE A 173 17.21 16.24 -22.32
CA PHE A 173 17.31 14.79 -22.17
C PHE A 173 16.89 14.38 -20.76
N TYR A 174 15.88 13.54 -20.66
CA TYR A 174 15.50 12.88 -19.41
C TYR A 174 15.76 11.37 -19.55
N PRO A 175 16.51 10.75 -18.61
CA PRO A 175 16.68 9.31 -18.60
C PRO A 175 15.32 8.62 -18.45
N SER A 176 15.17 7.46 -19.08
CA SER A 176 13.90 6.74 -18.96
C SER A 176 13.72 6.22 -17.55
N ILE A 177 12.47 6.10 -17.12
CA ILE A 177 12.12 5.49 -15.83
C ILE A 177 12.73 4.08 -15.72
N SER A 178 12.72 3.33 -16.83
CA SER A 178 13.34 2.00 -16.94
C SER A 178 14.83 2.01 -16.60
N ASP A 179 15.58 3.02 -17.05
CA ASP A 179 17.02 3.14 -16.76
C ASP A 179 17.28 3.30 -15.25
N GLY A 180 16.38 3.99 -14.55
CA GLY A 180 16.39 4.09 -13.09
C GLY A 180 16.17 2.73 -12.42
N TYR A 181 15.13 2.01 -12.84
CA TYR A 181 14.83 0.67 -12.31
C TYR A 181 15.97 -0.33 -12.52
N PHE A 182 16.55 -0.36 -13.72
CA PHE A 182 17.68 -1.26 -14.01
C PHE A 182 18.85 -1.03 -13.06
N LYS A 183 19.15 0.23 -12.72
CA LYS A 183 20.22 0.55 -11.76
C LYS A 183 19.88 0.06 -10.36
N VAL A 184 18.66 0.29 -9.89
CA VAL A 184 18.23 -0.15 -8.54
C VAL A 184 18.30 -1.67 -8.44
N VAL A 185 17.75 -2.40 -9.42
CA VAL A 185 17.78 -3.86 -9.45
C VAL A 185 19.22 -4.38 -9.43
N GLN A 186 20.11 -3.80 -10.25
CA GLN A 186 21.53 -4.20 -10.26
C GLN A 186 22.22 -3.99 -8.91
N VAL A 187 21.91 -2.89 -8.22
CA VAL A 187 22.47 -2.61 -6.88
C VAL A 187 21.96 -3.65 -5.88
N VAL A 188 20.65 -3.91 -5.84
CA VAL A 188 20.06 -4.91 -4.94
C VAL A 188 20.63 -6.30 -5.21
N ASP A 189 20.68 -6.71 -6.48
CA ASP A 189 21.25 -8.00 -6.88
C ASP A 189 22.72 -8.14 -6.46
N SER A 190 23.50 -7.06 -6.59
CA SER A 190 24.90 -7.05 -6.19
C SER A 190 25.04 -7.21 -4.68
N LEU A 191 24.26 -6.46 -3.89
CA LEU A 191 24.25 -6.55 -2.43
C LEU A 191 23.86 -7.96 -1.95
N LEU A 192 22.80 -8.55 -2.51
CA LEU A 192 22.37 -9.90 -2.19
C LEU A 192 23.43 -10.96 -2.54
N LYS A 193 24.15 -10.77 -3.65
CA LYS A 193 25.27 -11.64 -4.03
C LYS A 193 26.46 -11.50 -3.08
N HIS A 194 26.74 -10.31 -2.57
CA HIS A 194 27.79 -10.08 -1.58
C HIS A 194 27.45 -10.71 -0.23
N ASP A 195 26.22 -10.54 0.25
CA ASP A 195 25.76 -11.12 1.52
C ASP A 195 25.84 -12.66 1.51
N LYS A 196 25.39 -13.29 0.43
CA LYS A 196 25.50 -14.75 0.23
C LYS A 196 26.93 -15.29 0.26
N LYS A 197 27.92 -14.46 -0.08
CA LYS A 197 29.35 -14.84 -0.07
C LYS A 197 30.02 -14.63 1.30
N LEU A 198 29.43 -13.81 2.18
CA LEU A 198 29.94 -13.56 3.53
C LEU A 198 29.43 -14.58 4.55
N VAL A 199 28.38 -15.32 4.20
CA VAL A 199 27.74 -16.36 5.04
C VAL A 199 28.23 -17.79 4.68
N SER A 200 29.08 -17.93 3.66
CA SER A 200 29.74 -19.19 3.25
C SER A 200 31.20 -19.22 3.68
#